data_AF-A0A9D2SBH1-F1
#
_entry.id   AF-A0A9D2SBH1-F1
#
_cell.length_a   1.000
_cell.length_b   1.000
_cell.length_c   1.000
_cell.angle_alpha   90.00
_cell.angle_beta   90.00
_cell.angle_gamma   90.00
#
_symmetry.space_group_name_H-M   'P 1'
#
loop_
_entity.id
_entity.type
_entity.pdbx_description
1 polymer ?
#
loop_
_entity_poly.entity_id
_entity_poly.type
_entity_poly.pdbx_seq_one_letter_code
_entity_poly.pdbx_strand_id
1 'polypeptide(L)'
;MEPIIQTERLSHIYSAGTPFEHGALVDVDFTAYRGEYLGIIGHTGSGKSTLIQHLNGLLKPTSGRVLFEGKDIWESKERTRQTRFQVGLVFQYPEYQLFEETVYKDIAFGPGNMGLEPDEIDRRVRQAAQFVGLKEETLEKSPFELSGGQKRRVAIAGVIAMEPSVLILDEPTAGLDPVGVESILGNIHDYHVAKNATIIIVSHSMEEMARTVDRIVVVNDGKIPFSGAPREVFAHGDELERMGLGVPAMTRVFHRLRAMGVDIDPSVYTIQQARDAILAKLGKAVV
;
A
#
# COMPACT_ATOMS: atom_id res chain seq x y z
N MET A 1 -3.08 -2.55 19.21
CA MET A 1 -2.93 -3.55 18.14
C MET A 1 -1.53 -4.13 18.22
N GLU A 2 -1.32 -5.38 17.81
CA GLU A 2 0.01 -6.03 17.84
C GLU A 2 0.82 -5.62 16.60
N PRO A 3 2.07 -5.12 16.76
CA PRO A 3 2.94 -4.81 15.62
C PRO A 3 3.27 -6.05 14.79
N ILE A 4 3.12 -5.98 13.47
CA ILE A 4 3.56 -7.05 12.55
C ILE A 4 4.90 -6.71 11.90
N ILE A 5 5.12 -5.45 11.57
CA ILE A 5 6.35 -4.95 10.96
C ILE A 5 6.71 -3.60 11.54
N GLN A 6 7.99 -3.41 11.85
CA GLN A 6 8.49 -2.22 12.51
C GLN A 6 9.84 -1.82 11.94
N THR A 7 10.14 -0.54 12.00
CA THR A 7 11.49 -0.03 11.79
C THR A 7 11.94 0.68 13.05
N GLU A 8 13.22 0.52 13.40
CA GLU A 8 13.83 1.19 14.53
C GLU A 8 15.01 2.03 14.03
N ARG A 9 14.84 3.36 14.03
CA ARG A 9 15.80 4.34 13.52
C ARG A 9 16.38 3.96 12.15
N LEU A 10 15.50 3.52 11.25
CA LEU A 10 15.91 3.09 9.91
C LEU A 10 16.48 4.26 9.13
N SER A 11 17.73 4.12 8.70
CA SER A 11 18.34 5.04 7.73
C SER A 11 18.80 4.30 6.48
N HIS A 12 18.65 4.96 5.34
CA HIS A 12 19.15 4.47 4.07
C HIS A 12 19.82 5.59 3.29
N ILE A 13 21.08 5.38 2.96
CA ILE A 13 21.92 6.32 2.23
C ILE A 13 22.29 5.65 0.90
N TYR A 14 21.80 6.22 -0.20
CA TYR A 14 22.25 5.84 -1.53
C TYR A 14 23.63 6.41 -1.81
N SER A 15 24.45 5.63 -2.51
CA SER A 15 25.78 6.03 -2.97
C SER A 15 26.68 6.57 -1.83
N ALA A 16 26.56 5.95 -0.65
CA ALA A 16 27.31 6.33 0.55
C ALA A 16 28.82 6.42 0.28
N GLY A 17 29.45 7.50 0.75
CA GLY A 17 30.87 7.76 0.53
C GLY A 17 31.24 8.25 -0.87
N THR A 18 30.26 8.64 -1.69
CA THR A 18 30.49 9.26 -3.01
C THR A 18 29.95 10.70 -3.05
N PRO A 19 30.35 11.53 -4.03
CA PRO A 19 29.76 12.87 -4.22
C PRO A 19 28.25 12.89 -4.48
N PHE A 20 27.65 11.73 -4.80
CA PHE A 20 26.22 11.56 -5.06
C PHE A 20 25.47 10.96 -3.86
N GLU A 21 26.06 11.05 -2.66
CA GLU A 21 25.45 10.58 -1.43
C GLU A 21 24.08 11.23 -1.19
N HIS A 22 23.06 10.41 -0.98
CA HIS A 22 21.69 10.89 -0.74
C HIS A 22 21.00 10.05 0.33
N GLY A 23 20.66 10.68 1.45
CA GLY A 23 19.86 10.06 2.52
C GLY A 23 18.39 10.00 2.13
N ALA A 24 17.93 8.84 1.66
CA ALA A 24 16.54 8.64 1.27
C ALA A 24 15.61 8.37 2.47
N LEU A 25 16.16 7.86 3.58
CA LEU A 25 15.49 7.69 4.87
C LEU A 25 16.47 8.05 5.98
N VAL A 26 16.03 8.77 7.00
CA VAL A 26 16.90 9.21 8.11
C VAL A 26 16.17 9.01 9.45
N ASP A 27 16.68 8.08 10.26
CA ASP A 27 16.16 7.71 11.58
C ASP A 27 14.64 7.50 11.61
N VAL A 28 14.14 6.73 10.64
CA VAL A 28 12.70 6.48 10.48
C VAL A 28 12.24 5.36 11.41
N ASP A 29 11.35 5.73 12.33
CA ASP A 29 10.55 4.80 13.12
C ASP A 29 9.16 4.64 12.48
N PHE A 30 8.85 3.42 12.08
CA PHE A 30 7.60 3.04 11.43
C PHE A 30 7.05 1.81 12.11
N THR A 31 5.74 1.67 12.13
CA THR A 31 5.07 0.46 12.58
C THR A 31 3.82 0.25 11.73
N ALA A 32 3.59 -0.98 11.28
CA ALA A 32 2.27 -1.44 10.85
C ALA A 32 1.80 -2.56 11.78
N TYR A 33 0.49 -2.63 11.96
CA TYR A 33 -0.14 -3.55 12.91
C TYR A 33 -0.83 -4.71 12.19
N ARG A 34 -0.96 -5.86 12.87
CA ARG A 34 -1.66 -7.02 12.30
C ARG A 34 -3.10 -6.67 11.92
N GLY A 35 -3.49 -7.02 10.69
CA GLY A 35 -4.85 -6.81 10.19
C GLY A 35 -5.19 -5.33 9.94
N GLU A 36 -4.19 -4.47 9.86
CA GLU A 36 -4.37 -3.05 9.55
C GLU A 36 -4.48 -2.82 8.04
N TYR A 37 -5.33 -1.88 7.63
CA TYR A 37 -5.31 -1.30 6.29
C TYR A 37 -4.61 0.06 6.35
N LEU A 38 -3.33 0.09 5.97
CA LEU A 38 -2.44 1.24 6.11
C LEU A 38 -2.17 1.93 4.77
N GLY A 39 -2.32 3.24 4.74
CA GLY A 39 -1.91 4.10 3.63
C GLY A 39 -0.55 4.74 3.87
N ILE A 40 0.31 4.76 2.85
CA ILE A 40 1.55 5.53 2.83
C ILE A 40 1.45 6.59 1.74
N ILE A 41 1.55 7.86 2.13
CA ILE A 41 1.52 9.01 1.22
C ILE A 41 2.80 9.83 1.33
N GLY A 42 3.09 10.65 0.33
CA GLY A 42 4.36 11.38 0.22
C GLY A 42 4.57 11.90 -1.20
N HIS A 43 5.28 13.00 -1.38
CA HIS A 43 5.63 13.48 -2.72
C HIS A 43 6.61 12.52 -3.42
N THR A 44 6.82 12.69 -4.73
CA THR A 44 7.83 11.92 -5.46
C THR A 44 9.21 12.20 -4.88
N GLY A 45 10.00 11.16 -4.62
CA GLY A 45 11.33 11.29 -4.00
C GLY A 45 11.32 11.41 -2.48
N SER A 46 10.16 11.33 -1.81
CA SER A 46 10.11 11.49 -0.34
C SER A 46 10.67 10.30 0.46
N GLY A 47 10.90 9.14 -0.18
CA GLY A 47 11.43 7.93 0.45
C GLY A 47 10.44 6.76 0.57
N LYS A 48 9.19 6.90 0.08
CA LYS A 48 8.15 5.83 0.13
C LYS A 48 8.63 4.49 -0.45
N SER A 49 9.12 4.51 -1.69
CA SER A 49 9.58 3.29 -2.37
C SER A 49 10.80 2.69 -1.67
N THR A 50 11.68 3.52 -1.10
CA THR A 50 12.80 3.06 -0.27
C THR A 50 12.28 2.36 0.99
N LEU A 51 11.30 2.96 1.68
CA LEU A 51 10.71 2.40 2.90
C LEU A 51 10.10 1.03 2.63
N ILE A 52 9.21 0.89 1.65
CA ILE A 52 8.55 -0.40 1.37
C ILE A 52 9.52 -1.50 0.91
N GLN A 53 10.62 -1.14 0.25
CA GLN A 53 11.66 -2.10 -0.12
C GLN A 53 12.45 -2.59 1.10
N HIS A 54 12.63 -1.76 2.14
CA HIS A 54 13.16 -2.22 3.43
C HIS A 54 12.19 -3.17 4.13
N LEU A 55 10.88 -2.89 4.07
CA LEU A 55 9.86 -3.71 4.72
C LEU A 55 9.84 -5.18 4.22
N ASN A 56 10.07 -5.39 2.92
CA ASN A 56 10.18 -6.74 2.35
C ASN A 56 11.61 -7.32 2.43
N GLY A 57 12.62 -6.51 2.77
CA GLY A 57 14.02 -6.95 2.80
C GLY A 57 14.65 -7.07 1.42
N LEU A 58 14.24 -6.22 0.48
CA LEU A 58 14.95 -5.97 -0.78
C LEU A 58 16.15 -5.04 -0.58
N LEU A 59 15.99 -4.04 0.28
CA LEU A 59 17.09 -3.16 0.70
C LEU A 59 17.51 -3.47 2.12
N LYS A 60 18.82 -3.52 2.34
CA LYS A 60 19.40 -3.59 3.69
C LYS A 60 19.58 -2.17 4.24
N PRO A 61 19.18 -1.91 5.50
CA PRO A 61 19.42 -0.63 6.15
C PRO A 61 20.90 -0.23 6.13
N THR A 62 21.17 1.07 5.95
CA THR A 62 22.52 1.62 6.21
C THR A 62 22.79 1.64 7.71
N SER A 63 21.78 1.99 8.50
CA SER A 63 21.75 1.86 9.96
C SER A 63 20.31 1.66 10.45
N GLY A 64 20.16 1.28 11.72
CA GLY A 64 18.86 0.91 12.28
C GLY A 64 18.48 -0.54 12.00
N ARG A 65 17.22 -0.88 12.26
CA ARG A 65 16.69 -2.24 12.10
C ARG A 65 15.32 -2.26 11.43
N VAL A 66 15.01 -3.38 10.80
CA VAL A 66 13.65 -3.70 10.34
C VAL A 66 13.24 -5.00 11.00
N LEU A 67 12.16 -4.96 11.77
CA LEU A 67 11.66 -6.09 12.52
C LEU A 67 10.38 -6.61 11.87
N PHE A 68 10.29 -7.92 11.67
CA PHE A 68 9.06 -8.62 11.32
C PHE A 68 8.72 -9.56 12.48
N GLU A 69 7.53 -9.39 13.07
CA GLU A 69 7.08 -10.11 14.27
C GLU A 69 8.11 -10.05 15.42
N GLY A 70 8.67 -8.85 15.64
CA GLY A 70 9.65 -8.58 16.70
C GLY A 70 11.07 -9.10 16.46
N LYS A 71 11.36 -9.73 15.31
CA LYS A 71 12.70 -10.21 14.96
C LYS A 71 13.29 -9.47 13.77
N ASP A 72 14.58 -9.19 13.81
CA ASP A 72 15.28 -8.51 12.73
C ASP A 72 15.28 -9.36 11.45
N ILE A 73 14.81 -8.79 10.34
CA ILE A 73 14.72 -9.50 9.06
C ILE A 73 16.11 -9.82 8.48
N TRP A 74 17.15 -9.13 8.95
CA TRP A 74 18.54 -9.28 8.50
C TRP A 74 19.41 -10.12 9.45
N GLU A 75 18.83 -10.78 10.47
CA GLU A 75 19.58 -11.64 11.41
C GLU A 75 20.25 -12.85 10.72
N SER A 76 19.66 -13.35 9.63
CA SER A 76 20.21 -14.42 8.81
C SER A 76 19.65 -14.39 7.39
N LYS A 77 20.36 -15.00 6.42
CA LYS A 77 19.87 -15.11 5.03
C LYS A 77 18.56 -15.90 4.92
N GLU A 78 18.39 -16.91 5.78
CA GLU A 78 17.17 -17.72 5.84
C GLU A 78 15.99 -16.88 6.32
N ARG A 79 16.17 -16.10 7.40
CA ARG A 79 15.14 -15.18 7.90
C ARG A 79 14.73 -14.18 6.83
N THR A 80 15.69 -13.51 6.18
CA THR A 80 15.37 -12.56 5.10
C THR A 80 14.58 -13.23 3.98
N ARG A 81 14.96 -14.45 3.59
CA ARG A 81 14.24 -15.22 2.56
C ARG A 81 12.81 -15.55 3.00
N GLN A 82 12.61 -16.01 4.24
CA GLN A 82 11.29 -16.30 4.79
C GLN A 82 10.41 -15.04 4.83
N THR A 83 10.96 -13.92 5.31
CA THR A 83 10.24 -12.63 5.34
C THR A 83 9.74 -12.23 3.95
N ARG A 84 10.49 -12.48 2.87
CA ARG A 84 10.04 -12.16 1.50
C ARG A 84 8.79 -12.91 1.04
N PHE A 85 8.51 -14.09 1.60
CA PHE A 85 7.26 -14.80 1.34
C PHE A 85 6.12 -14.32 2.25
N GLN A 86 6.45 -13.81 3.44
CA GLN A 86 5.47 -13.35 4.42
C GLN A 86 5.07 -11.88 4.24
N VAL A 87 5.94 -11.08 3.60
CA VAL A 87 5.72 -9.70 3.21
C VAL A 87 5.74 -9.67 1.69
N GLY A 88 4.57 -9.73 1.05
CA GLY A 88 4.45 -9.60 -0.40
C GLY A 88 4.57 -8.14 -0.82
N LEU A 89 5.31 -7.85 -1.89
CA LEU A 89 5.41 -6.51 -2.48
C LEU A 89 5.03 -6.57 -3.95
N VAL A 90 4.01 -5.81 -4.31
CA VAL A 90 3.61 -5.53 -5.69
C VAL A 90 4.13 -4.15 -6.05
N PHE A 91 5.04 -4.07 -7.02
CA PHE A 91 5.56 -2.81 -7.53
C PHE A 91 4.55 -2.09 -8.43
N GLN A 92 4.79 -0.81 -8.68
CA GLN A 92 4.06 -0.06 -9.70
C GLN A 92 4.29 -0.68 -11.09
N TYR A 93 3.22 -0.72 -11.89
CA TYR A 93 3.18 -1.40 -13.20
C TYR A 93 3.66 -2.87 -13.14
N PRO A 94 3.08 -3.69 -12.25
CA PRO A 94 3.55 -5.05 -12.03
C PRO A 94 3.33 -5.96 -13.26
N GLU A 95 2.47 -5.54 -14.21
CA GLU A 95 2.28 -6.19 -15.51
C GLU A 95 3.56 -6.36 -16.34
N TYR A 96 4.59 -5.54 -16.12
CA TYR A 96 5.87 -5.66 -16.83
C TYR A 96 6.79 -6.75 -16.26
N GLN A 97 6.40 -7.37 -15.14
CA GLN A 97 7.19 -8.41 -14.48
C GLN A 97 6.77 -9.81 -14.89
N LEU A 98 5.69 -9.99 -15.64
CA LEU A 98 5.21 -11.30 -16.12
C LEU A 98 6.21 -11.90 -17.11
N PHE A 99 6.53 -13.18 -16.97
CA PHE A 99 7.59 -13.82 -17.74
C PHE A 99 7.35 -15.28 -18.10
N GLU A 100 6.41 -15.96 -17.43
CA GLU A 100 6.13 -17.37 -17.68
C GLU A 100 5.28 -17.59 -18.94
N GLU A 101 5.28 -18.82 -19.44
CA GLU A 101 4.56 -19.19 -20.66
C GLU A 101 3.04 -19.06 -20.50
N THR A 102 2.52 -19.40 -19.32
CA THR A 102 1.09 -19.36 -19.00
C THR A 102 0.83 -18.59 -17.72
N VAL A 103 -0.38 -18.04 -17.62
CA VAL A 103 -0.84 -17.34 -16.41
C VAL A 103 -0.75 -18.23 -15.17
N TYR A 104 -1.11 -19.52 -15.29
CA TYR A 104 -0.96 -20.48 -14.20
C TYR A 104 0.49 -20.56 -13.71
N LYS A 105 1.44 -20.74 -14.64
CA LYS A 105 2.87 -20.87 -14.31
C LYS A 105 3.40 -19.60 -13.65
N ASP A 106 2.99 -18.43 -14.14
CA ASP A 106 3.41 -17.14 -13.59
C ASP A 106 2.94 -16.98 -12.14
N ILE A 107 1.66 -17.28 -11.86
CA ILE A 107 1.12 -17.24 -10.49
C ILE A 107 1.75 -18.33 -9.60
N ALA A 108 2.04 -19.50 -10.15
CA ALA A 108 2.64 -20.63 -9.44
C ALA A 108 4.12 -20.39 -9.07
N PHE A 109 4.79 -19.42 -9.68
CA PHE A 109 6.22 -19.21 -9.50
C PHE A 109 6.62 -18.91 -8.05
N GLY A 110 5.88 -18.04 -7.36
CA GLY A 110 6.10 -17.73 -5.94
C GLY A 110 5.94 -18.97 -5.04
N PRO A 111 4.76 -19.63 -5.04
CA PRO A 111 4.51 -20.89 -4.33
C PRO A 111 5.54 -22.00 -4.64
N GLY A 112 5.95 -22.14 -5.91
CA GLY A 112 6.99 -23.10 -6.31
C GLY A 112 8.33 -22.80 -5.64
N ASN A 113 8.72 -21.53 -5.54
CA ASN A 113 9.93 -21.12 -4.83
C ASN A 113 9.85 -21.32 -3.31
N MET A 114 8.64 -21.42 -2.73
CA MET A 114 8.46 -21.79 -1.33
C MET A 114 8.69 -23.29 -1.09
N GLY A 115 8.74 -24.11 -2.14
CA GLY A 115 8.92 -25.56 -2.05
C GLY A 115 7.64 -26.28 -1.61
N LEU A 116 6.47 -25.76 -1.98
CA LEU A 116 5.17 -26.36 -1.65
C LEU A 116 4.86 -27.56 -2.55
N GLU A 117 4.03 -28.47 -2.05
CA GLU A 117 3.54 -29.62 -2.81
C GLU A 117 2.63 -29.19 -3.98
N PRO A 118 2.57 -29.95 -5.09
CA PRO A 118 1.81 -29.57 -6.29
C PRO A 118 0.33 -29.24 -6.02
N ASP A 119 -0.35 -30.01 -5.18
CA ASP A 119 -1.75 -29.80 -4.84
C ASP A 119 -1.99 -28.49 -4.07
N GLU A 120 -1.03 -28.12 -3.21
CA GLU A 120 -1.09 -26.86 -2.47
C GLU A 120 -0.79 -25.66 -3.38
N ILE A 121 0.13 -25.82 -4.34
CA ILE A 121 0.39 -24.82 -5.38
C ILE A 121 -0.89 -24.59 -6.20
N ASP A 122 -1.52 -25.64 -6.71
CA ASP A 122 -2.75 -25.54 -7.51
C ASP A 122 -3.87 -24.83 -6.72
N ARG A 123 -4.08 -25.22 -5.45
CA ARG A 123 -5.05 -24.56 -4.55
C ARG A 123 -4.79 -23.06 -4.45
N ARG A 124 -3.54 -22.66 -4.20
CA ARG A 124 -3.16 -21.25 -4.02
C ARG A 124 -3.28 -20.45 -5.31
N VAL A 125 -2.89 -21.03 -6.45
CA VAL A 125 -3.00 -20.38 -7.76
C VAL A 125 -4.46 -20.06 -8.07
N ARG A 126 -5.35 -21.05 -7.95
CA ARG A 126 -6.79 -20.88 -8.21
C ARG A 126 -7.43 -19.89 -7.24
N GLN A 127 -7.09 -19.97 -5.96
CA GLN A 127 -7.61 -19.05 -4.95
C GLN A 127 -7.14 -17.60 -5.21
N ALA A 128 -5.85 -17.40 -5.55
CA ALA A 128 -5.32 -16.09 -5.87
C ALA A 128 -5.97 -15.51 -7.14
N ALA A 129 -6.13 -16.33 -8.19
CA ALA A 129 -6.81 -15.96 -9.42
C ALA A 129 -8.26 -15.52 -9.15
N GLN A 130 -8.99 -16.24 -8.28
CA GLN A 130 -10.34 -15.88 -7.87
C GLN A 130 -10.37 -14.52 -7.15
N PHE A 131 -9.46 -14.29 -6.19
CA PHE A 131 -9.39 -13.02 -5.45
C PHE A 131 -9.19 -11.82 -6.38
N VAL A 132 -8.36 -11.97 -7.42
CA VAL A 132 -8.14 -10.89 -8.38
C VAL A 132 -9.19 -10.85 -9.50
N GLY A 133 -10.21 -11.70 -9.48
CA GLY A 133 -11.29 -11.73 -10.47
C GLY A 133 -10.90 -12.30 -11.84
N LEU A 134 -9.86 -13.14 -11.90
CA LEU A 134 -9.50 -13.87 -13.11
C LEU A 134 -10.40 -15.11 -13.26
N LYS A 135 -10.86 -15.36 -14.49
CA LYS A 135 -11.60 -16.58 -14.82
C LYS A 135 -10.62 -17.75 -14.94
N GLU A 136 -11.08 -18.94 -14.58
CA GLU A 136 -10.36 -20.21 -14.68
C GLU A 136 -9.73 -20.42 -16.07
N GLU A 137 -10.50 -20.20 -17.14
CA GLU A 137 -10.03 -20.29 -18.54
C GLU A 137 -8.85 -19.37 -18.89
N THR A 138 -8.57 -18.37 -18.05
CA THR A 138 -7.44 -17.45 -18.24
C THR A 138 -6.13 -18.07 -17.82
N LEU A 139 -6.15 -19.08 -16.93
CA LEU A 139 -4.95 -19.69 -16.38
C LEU A 139 -4.10 -20.42 -17.43
N GLU A 140 -4.72 -20.93 -18.48
CA GLU A 140 -4.03 -21.64 -19.57
C GLU A 140 -3.50 -20.70 -20.66
N LYS A 141 -3.91 -19.43 -20.66
CA LYS A 141 -3.49 -18.45 -21.67
C LYS A 141 -2.09 -17.95 -21.44
N SER A 142 -1.46 -17.43 -22.49
CA SER A 142 -0.21 -16.70 -22.33
C SER A 142 -0.47 -15.35 -21.66
N PRO A 143 0.33 -14.92 -20.68
CA PRO A 143 0.21 -13.59 -20.09
C PRO A 143 0.27 -12.48 -21.14
N PHE A 144 1.01 -12.69 -22.23
CA PHE A 144 1.18 -11.70 -23.30
C PHE A 144 -0.07 -11.45 -24.14
N GLU A 145 -1.03 -12.38 -24.15
CA GLU A 145 -2.32 -12.28 -24.84
C GLU A 145 -3.37 -11.47 -24.07
N LEU A 146 -3.08 -11.14 -22.81
CA LEU A 146 -4.01 -10.46 -21.91
C LEU A 146 -4.02 -8.93 -22.11
N SER A 147 -5.14 -8.30 -21.75
CA SER A 147 -5.21 -6.84 -21.64
C SER A 147 -4.31 -6.33 -20.50
N GLY A 148 -3.95 -5.04 -20.51
CA GLY A 148 -3.09 -4.46 -19.46
C GLY A 148 -3.66 -4.64 -18.05
N GLY A 149 -4.96 -4.42 -17.87
CA GLY A 149 -5.63 -4.65 -16.58
C GLY A 149 -5.67 -6.12 -16.15
N GLN A 150 -5.79 -7.06 -17.09
CA GLN A 150 -5.69 -8.48 -16.79
C GLN A 150 -4.26 -8.88 -16.40
N LYS A 151 -3.24 -8.39 -17.12
CA LYS A 151 -1.82 -8.60 -16.77
C LYS A 151 -1.52 -8.13 -15.34
N ARG A 152 -2.01 -6.95 -14.97
CA ARG A 152 -1.88 -6.44 -13.61
C ARG A 152 -2.50 -7.36 -12.56
N ARG A 153 -3.70 -7.89 -12.82
CA ARG A 153 -4.36 -8.86 -11.93
C ARG A 153 -3.54 -10.14 -11.78
N VAL A 154 -2.95 -10.65 -12.87
CA VAL A 154 -2.06 -11.82 -12.81
C VAL A 154 -0.86 -11.55 -11.91
N ALA A 155 -0.20 -10.40 -12.07
CA ALA A 155 0.97 -10.06 -11.27
C ALA A 155 0.64 -9.91 -9.77
N ILE A 156 -0.50 -9.28 -9.45
CA ILE A 156 -1.01 -9.22 -8.06
C ILE A 156 -1.32 -10.63 -7.53
N ALA A 157 -1.93 -11.49 -8.35
CA ALA A 157 -2.25 -12.87 -7.98
C ALA A 157 -0.99 -13.68 -7.67
N GLY A 158 0.10 -13.50 -8.42
CA GLY A 158 1.38 -14.17 -8.12
C GLY A 158 1.91 -13.85 -6.72
N VAL A 159 1.71 -12.61 -6.25
CA VAL A 159 2.07 -12.22 -4.88
C VAL A 159 1.08 -12.75 -3.86
N ILE A 160 -0.23 -12.66 -4.12
CA ILE A 160 -1.28 -13.19 -3.23
C ILE A 160 -1.17 -14.71 -3.07
N ALA A 161 -0.74 -15.43 -4.11
CA ALA A 161 -0.57 -16.88 -4.09
C ALA A 161 0.48 -17.34 -3.08
N MET A 162 1.40 -16.47 -2.65
CA MET A 162 2.32 -16.79 -1.55
C MET A 162 1.61 -16.80 -0.17
N GLU A 163 0.37 -16.33 -0.10
CA GLU A 163 -0.42 -16.10 1.11
C GLU A 163 0.33 -15.25 2.17
N PRO A 164 0.83 -14.05 1.79
CA PRO A 164 1.60 -13.22 2.71
C PRO A 164 0.75 -12.70 3.87
N SER A 165 1.36 -12.51 5.03
CA SER A 165 0.73 -11.88 6.19
C SER A 165 0.65 -10.35 6.06
N VAL A 166 1.55 -9.77 5.25
CA VAL A 166 1.56 -8.35 4.86
C VAL A 166 1.61 -8.26 3.35
N LEU A 167 0.63 -7.59 2.73
CA LEU A 167 0.62 -7.28 1.31
C LEU A 167 0.86 -5.78 1.10
N ILE A 168 1.98 -5.45 0.48
CA ILE A 168 2.36 -4.09 0.12
C ILE A 168 2.08 -3.86 -1.37
N LEU A 169 1.37 -2.79 -1.70
CA LEU A 169 0.99 -2.44 -3.07
C LEU A 169 1.46 -1.01 -3.37
N ASP A 170 2.38 -0.86 -4.32
CA ASP A 170 2.87 0.43 -4.77
C ASP A 170 2.06 0.92 -5.98
N GLU A 171 1.19 1.91 -5.76
CA GLU A 171 0.31 2.48 -6.78
C GLU A 171 -0.50 1.45 -7.60
N PRO A 172 -1.27 0.55 -6.95
CA PRO A 172 -1.95 -0.54 -7.64
C PRO A 172 -3.00 -0.06 -8.67
N THR A 173 -3.50 1.15 -8.48
CA THR A 173 -4.57 1.79 -9.28
C THR A 173 -4.04 2.64 -10.43
N ALA A 174 -2.72 2.83 -10.55
CA ALA A 174 -2.13 3.76 -11.52
C ALA A 174 -2.46 3.40 -12.98
N GLY A 175 -3.02 4.35 -13.73
CA GLY A 175 -3.35 4.18 -15.14
C GLY A 175 -4.61 3.33 -15.42
N LEU A 176 -5.42 3.04 -14.40
CA LEU A 176 -6.73 2.42 -14.57
C LEU A 176 -7.84 3.46 -14.73
N ASP A 177 -8.92 3.05 -15.38
CA ASP A 177 -10.17 3.79 -15.38
C ASP A 177 -10.89 3.66 -14.02
N PRO A 178 -11.86 4.53 -13.70
CA PRO A 178 -12.54 4.51 -12.39
C PRO A 178 -13.17 3.16 -12.03
N VAL A 179 -13.72 2.43 -13.02
CA VAL A 179 -14.29 1.09 -12.80
C VAL A 179 -13.19 0.07 -12.47
N GLY A 180 -12.05 0.13 -13.15
CA GLY A 180 -10.89 -0.70 -12.85
C GLY A 180 -10.30 -0.43 -11.46
N VAL A 181 -10.25 0.84 -11.04
CA VAL A 181 -9.82 1.25 -9.70
C VAL A 181 -10.72 0.64 -8.63
N GLU A 182 -12.04 0.83 -8.74
CA GLU A 182 -13.01 0.28 -7.78
C GLU A 182 -12.93 -1.25 -7.70
N SER A 183 -12.82 -1.92 -8.85
CA SER A 183 -12.69 -3.37 -8.89
C SER A 183 -11.39 -3.89 -8.25
N ILE A 184 -10.25 -3.25 -8.48
CA ILE A 184 -8.98 -3.69 -7.86
C ILE A 184 -9.00 -3.44 -6.35
N LEU A 185 -9.44 -2.26 -5.90
CA LEU A 185 -9.50 -1.94 -4.48
C LEU A 185 -10.50 -2.83 -3.74
N GLY A 186 -11.64 -3.14 -4.36
CA GLY A 186 -12.62 -4.11 -3.83
C GLY A 186 -12.00 -5.49 -3.65
N ASN A 187 -11.30 -6.00 -4.67
CA ASN A 187 -10.61 -7.29 -4.59
C ASN A 187 -9.53 -7.34 -3.48
N ILE A 188 -8.76 -6.26 -3.31
CA ILE A 188 -7.75 -6.16 -2.24
C ILE A 188 -8.44 -6.15 -0.87
N HIS A 189 -9.57 -5.45 -0.74
CA HIS A 189 -10.36 -5.42 0.48
C HIS A 189 -10.96 -6.81 0.81
N ASP A 190 -11.50 -7.51 -0.19
CA ASP A 190 -12.03 -8.87 -0.01
C ASP A 190 -10.93 -9.84 0.47
N TYR A 191 -9.73 -9.74 -0.11
CA TYR A 191 -8.57 -10.50 0.34
C TYR A 191 -8.18 -10.16 1.79
N HIS A 192 -8.11 -8.87 2.12
CA HIS A 192 -7.83 -8.37 3.47
C HIS A 192 -8.78 -8.97 4.51
N VAL A 193 -10.10 -8.89 4.25
CA VAL A 193 -11.14 -9.42 5.14
C VAL A 193 -11.07 -10.95 5.23
N ALA A 194 -10.95 -11.64 4.10
CA ALA A 194 -10.97 -13.10 4.05
C ALA A 194 -9.76 -13.76 4.73
N LYS A 195 -8.59 -13.10 4.68
CA LYS A 195 -7.33 -13.65 5.21
C LYS A 195 -6.84 -12.96 6.48
N ASN A 196 -7.54 -11.92 6.94
CA ASN A 196 -7.07 -11.02 8.01
C ASN A 196 -5.63 -10.52 7.72
N ALA A 197 -5.34 -10.26 6.44
CA ALA A 197 -4.01 -9.86 5.97
C ALA A 197 -3.79 -8.37 6.27
N THR A 198 -2.56 -7.99 6.61
CA THR A 198 -2.21 -6.57 6.76
C THR A 198 -1.98 -5.98 5.37
N ILE A 199 -2.65 -4.88 5.03
CA ILE A 199 -2.48 -4.21 3.73
C ILE A 199 -1.72 -2.91 3.93
N ILE A 200 -0.70 -2.68 3.09
CA ILE A 200 -0.01 -1.39 2.99
C ILE A 200 -0.15 -0.90 1.56
N ILE A 201 -0.92 0.16 1.33
CA ILE A 201 -1.03 0.79 0.01
C ILE A 201 -0.19 2.07 -0.02
N VAL A 202 0.67 2.19 -1.02
CA VAL A 202 1.31 3.45 -1.37
C VAL A 202 0.49 4.09 -2.47
N SER A 203 0.02 5.33 -2.28
CA SER A 203 -0.62 6.08 -3.35
C SER A 203 -0.48 7.59 -3.22
N HIS A 204 -0.51 8.25 -4.38
CA HIS A 204 -0.66 9.68 -4.55
C HIS A 204 -2.13 10.13 -4.59
N SER A 205 -3.09 9.21 -4.68
CA SER A 205 -4.53 9.50 -4.68
C SER A 205 -5.05 9.72 -3.26
N MET A 206 -5.30 10.98 -2.91
CA MET A 206 -5.81 11.35 -1.58
C MET A 206 -7.24 10.86 -1.38
N GLU A 207 -8.05 10.89 -2.44
CA GLU A 207 -9.42 10.39 -2.44
C GLU A 207 -9.51 8.89 -2.15
N GLU A 208 -8.58 8.10 -2.70
CA GLU A 208 -8.51 6.65 -2.42
C GLU A 208 -8.13 6.43 -0.96
N MET A 209 -7.04 7.05 -0.51
CA MET A 209 -6.55 6.94 0.88
C MET A 209 -7.63 7.35 1.89
N ALA A 210 -8.35 8.42 1.61
CA ALA A 210 -9.42 8.91 2.48
C ALA A 210 -10.58 7.93 2.65
N ARG A 211 -10.79 7.01 1.71
CA ARG A 211 -11.93 6.08 1.71
C ARG A 211 -11.58 4.66 2.13
N THR A 212 -10.33 4.23 1.94
CA THR A 212 -9.97 2.81 2.01
C THR A 212 -9.13 2.44 3.23
N VAL A 213 -8.39 3.38 3.82
CA VAL A 213 -7.40 3.04 4.87
C VAL A 213 -7.85 3.48 6.26
N ASP A 214 -7.44 2.70 7.26
CA ASP A 214 -7.70 2.98 8.69
C ASP A 214 -6.72 4.01 9.25
N ARG A 215 -5.49 4.00 8.74
CA ARG A 215 -4.40 4.88 9.16
C ARG A 215 -3.59 5.32 7.96
N ILE A 216 -3.07 6.55 8.01
CA ILE A 216 -2.17 7.13 7.02
C ILE A 216 -0.83 7.41 7.69
N VAL A 217 0.26 7.09 6.98
CA VAL A 217 1.63 7.49 7.28
C VAL A 217 2.09 8.44 6.18
N VAL A 218 2.51 9.63 6.57
CA VAL A 218 3.07 10.63 5.66
C VAL A 218 4.58 10.47 5.65
N VAL A 219 5.17 10.31 4.48
CA VAL A 219 6.62 10.27 4.27
C VAL A 219 7.03 11.53 3.51
N ASN A 220 7.87 12.36 4.14
CA ASN A 220 8.38 13.61 3.58
C ASN A 220 9.88 13.72 3.83
N ASP A 221 10.67 13.96 2.79
CA ASP A 221 12.14 14.13 2.85
C ASP A 221 12.84 13.11 3.78
N GLY A 222 12.51 11.83 3.62
CA GLY A 222 13.12 10.73 4.37
C GLY A 222 12.70 10.64 5.85
N LYS A 223 11.61 11.32 6.25
CA LYS A 223 11.05 11.31 7.61
C LYS A 223 9.56 11.03 7.60
N ILE A 224 8.99 10.73 8.78
CA ILE A 224 7.56 10.56 9.00
C ILE A 224 7.01 11.69 9.88
N PRO A 225 6.57 12.82 9.31
CA PRO A 225 6.02 13.92 10.10
C PRO A 225 4.65 13.63 10.71
N PHE A 226 3.83 12.80 10.06
CA PHE A 226 2.47 12.49 10.50
C PHE A 226 2.17 10.99 10.37
N SER A 227 1.48 10.46 11.37
CA SER A 227 0.90 9.12 11.35
C SER A 227 -0.36 9.13 12.20
N GLY A 228 -1.50 8.78 11.62
CA GLY A 228 -2.79 8.81 12.32
C GLY A 228 -3.95 8.41 11.43
N ALA A 229 -5.16 8.41 11.98
CA ALA A 229 -6.36 8.17 11.20
C ALA A 229 -6.48 9.23 10.07
N PRO A 230 -7.14 8.93 8.94
CA PRO A 230 -7.32 9.89 7.85
C PRO A 230 -7.82 11.26 8.31
N ARG A 231 -8.78 11.29 9.25
CA ARG A 231 -9.29 12.53 9.85
C ARG A 231 -8.21 13.37 10.52
N GLU A 232 -7.32 12.73 11.26
CA GLU A 232 -6.24 13.40 12.01
C GLU A 232 -5.19 13.93 11.05
N VAL A 233 -4.79 13.13 10.06
CA VAL A 233 -3.78 13.53 9.07
C VAL A 233 -4.30 14.67 8.18
N PHE A 234 -5.53 14.56 7.64
CA PHE A 234 -6.09 15.60 6.75
C PHE A 234 -6.47 16.89 7.48
N ALA A 235 -6.57 16.90 8.81
CA ALA A 235 -6.70 18.14 9.57
C ALA A 235 -5.48 19.06 9.42
N HIS A 236 -4.31 18.51 9.06
CA HIS A 236 -3.08 19.24 8.75
C HIS A 236 -3.01 19.69 7.28
N GLY A 237 -4.15 19.94 6.62
CA GLY A 237 -4.20 20.19 5.17
C GLY A 237 -3.23 21.24 4.65
N ASP A 238 -3.11 22.39 5.33
CA ASP A 238 -2.18 23.46 4.94
C ASP A 238 -0.70 23.04 5.02
N GLU A 239 -0.35 22.15 5.96
CA GLU A 239 1.01 21.61 6.11
C GLU A 239 1.29 20.55 5.05
N LEU A 240 0.32 19.66 4.78
CA LEU A 240 0.38 18.68 3.70
C LEU A 240 0.58 19.36 2.34
N GLU A 241 -0.19 20.41 2.05
CA GLU A 241 -0.04 21.18 0.80
C GLU A 241 1.35 21.82 0.67
N ARG A 242 1.95 22.32 1.76
CA ARG A 242 3.33 22.83 1.77
C ARG A 242 4.39 21.75 1.55
N MET A 243 4.11 20.51 1.95
CA MET A 243 4.94 19.33 1.67
C MET A 243 4.77 18.81 0.22
N GLY A 244 4.01 19.51 -0.62
CA GLY A 244 3.74 19.10 -2.00
C GLY A 244 2.74 17.96 -2.11
N LEU A 245 1.95 17.72 -1.05
CA LEU A 245 0.86 16.74 -1.05
C LEU A 245 -0.47 17.39 -1.41
N GLY A 246 -1.38 16.58 -1.91
CA GLY A 246 -2.78 16.97 -2.02
C GLY A 246 -3.52 16.78 -0.69
N VAL A 247 -4.78 17.21 -0.69
CA VAL A 247 -5.80 16.77 0.26
C VAL A 247 -7.04 16.39 -0.53
N PRO A 248 -7.94 15.55 0.02
CA PRO A 248 -9.20 15.25 -0.62
C PRO A 248 -9.97 16.54 -0.98
N ALA A 249 -10.66 16.54 -2.13
CA ALA A 249 -11.38 17.73 -2.60
C ALA A 249 -12.31 18.35 -1.54
N MET A 250 -13.01 17.53 -0.75
CA MET A 250 -13.89 18.03 0.32
C MET A 250 -13.12 18.71 1.45
N THR A 251 -11.93 18.22 1.79
CA THR A 251 -11.05 18.86 2.78
C THR A 251 -10.69 20.26 2.30
N ARG A 252 -10.28 20.42 1.04
CA ARG A 252 -9.96 21.75 0.48
C ARG A 252 -11.14 22.71 0.54
N VAL A 253 -12.35 22.25 0.20
CA VAL A 253 -13.57 23.07 0.26
C VAL A 253 -13.83 23.54 1.70
N PHE A 254 -13.73 22.64 2.68
CA PHE A 254 -14.03 22.94 4.08
C PHE A 254 -12.97 23.84 4.73
N HIS A 255 -11.69 23.64 4.40
CA HIS A 255 -10.62 24.57 4.75
C HIS A 255 -10.90 25.97 4.21
N ARG A 256 -11.37 26.09 2.95
CA ARG A 256 -11.71 27.40 2.36
C ARG A 256 -12.91 28.06 3.02
N LEU A 257 -13.98 27.31 3.32
CA LEU A 257 -15.15 27.82 4.04
C LEU A 257 -14.74 28.38 5.42
N ARG A 258 -13.87 27.67 6.14
CA ARG A 258 -13.34 28.13 7.42
C ARG A 258 -12.51 29.41 7.28
N ALA A 259 -11.65 29.49 6.27
CA ALA A 259 -10.87 30.70 5.97
C ALA A 259 -11.75 31.91 5.62
N MET A 260 -12.99 31.67 5.14
CA MET A 260 -13.99 32.72 4.89
C MET A 260 -14.81 33.10 6.13
N GLY A 261 -14.50 32.52 7.30
CA GLY A 261 -15.18 32.81 8.58
C GLY A 261 -16.38 31.92 8.88
N VAL A 262 -16.62 30.86 8.10
CA VAL A 262 -17.65 29.87 8.42
C VAL A 262 -17.14 28.97 9.54
N ASP A 263 -17.85 28.95 10.67
CA ASP A 263 -17.56 28.06 11.78
C ASP A 263 -18.01 26.62 11.46
N ILE A 264 -17.11 25.85 10.82
CA ILE A 264 -17.31 24.47 10.37
C ILE A 264 -16.05 23.64 10.62
N ASP A 265 -16.22 22.34 10.90
CA ASP A 265 -15.10 21.41 11.13
C ASP A 265 -14.33 21.17 9.81
N PRO A 266 -13.02 21.51 9.74
CA PRO A 266 -12.23 21.32 8.53
C PRO A 266 -11.84 19.86 8.26
N SER A 267 -12.00 18.95 9.24
CA SER A 267 -11.62 17.53 9.14
C SER A 267 -12.59 16.67 8.31
N VAL A 268 -13.29 17.30 7.38
CA VAL A 268 -14.21 16.67 6.44
C VAL A 268 -13.44 16.27 5.19
N TYR A 269 -13.48 15.00 4.83
CA TYR A 269 -12.76 14.46 3.67
C TYR A 269 -13.62 13.60 2.74
N THR A 270 -14.87 13.31 3.13
CA THR A 270 -15.85 12.60 2.28
C THR A 270 -17.06 13.48 1.95
N ILE A 271 -17.75 13.14 0.85
CA ILE A 271 -19.00 13.81 0.44
C ILE A 271 -20.09 13.65 1.52
N GLN A 272 -20.18 12.47 2.15
CA GLN A 272 -21.16 12.19 3.19
C GLN A 272 -20.92 13.06 4.44
N GLN A 273 -19.68 13.10 4.93
CA GLN A 273 -19.31 13.99 6.04
C GLN A 273 -19.60 15.46 5.71
N ALA A 274 -19.34 15.87 4.47
CA ALA A 274 -19.61 17.23 4.04
C ALA A 274 -21.10 17.56 4.04
N ARG A 275 -21.94 16.66 3.50
CA ARG A 275 -23.39 16.79 3.54
C ARG A 275 -23.87 16.95 4.99
N ASP A 276 -23.43 16.05 5.87
CA ASP A 276 -23.89 16.01 7.26
C ASP A 276 -23.45 17.27 8.02
N ALA A 277 -22.21 17.74 7.82
CA ALA A 277 -21.69 18.97 8.41
C ALA A 277 -22.44 20.23 7.93
N ILE A 278 -22.75 20.32 6.63
CA ILE A 278 -23.51 21.45 6.06
C ILE A 278 -24.95 21.45 6.58
N LEU A 279 -25.63 20.30 6.59
CA LEU A 279 -27.00 20.19 7.09
C LEU A 279 -27.09 20.56 8.57
N ALA A 280 -26.14 20.08 9.38
CA ALA A 280 -26.03 20.46 10.79
C ALA A 280 -25.88 21.97 10.97
N LYS A 281 -25.06 22.63 10.14
CA LYS A 281 -24.88 24.10 10.21
C LYS A 281 -26.11 24.89 9.76
N LEU A 282 -26.88 24.37 8.81
CA LEU A 282 -28.10 24.99 8.30
C LEU A 282 -29.34 24.70 9.17
N GLY A 283 -29.21 23.93 10.25
CA GLY A 283 -30.33 23.57 11.13
C GLY A 283 -31.37 22.64 10.47
N LYS A 284 -30.99 21.93 9.40
CA LYS A 284 -31.86 20.95 8.73
C LYS A 284 -31.48 19.55 9.22
N ALA A 285 -32.46 18.80 9.75
CA ALA A 285 -32.22 17.41 10.18
C ALA A 285 -31.76 16.55 8.99
N VAL A 286 -30.78 15.67 9.22
CA VAL A 286 -30.38 14.63 8.27
C VAL A 286 -31.53 13.62 8.20
N VAL A 287 -32.18 13.52 7.03
CA VAL A 287 -33.22 12.51 6.75
C VAL A 287 -32.57 11.30 6.12
#